data_AF-A0A2U3WKX5-F1
#
_entry.id   AF-A0A2U3WKX5-F1
#
_cell.length_a   1.000
_cell.length_b   1.000
_cell.length_c   1.000
_cell.angle_alpha   90.00
_cell.angle_beta   90.00
_cell.angle_gamma   90.00
#
_symmetry.space_group_name_H-M   'P 1'
#
loop_
_entity.id
_entity.type
_entity.pdbx_description
1 polymer ?
#
loop_
_entity_poly.entity_id
_entity_poly.type
_entity_poly.pdbx_seq_one_letter_code
_entity_poly.pdbx_strand_id
1 'polypeptide(L)'
;MALIRLGFGGQHLCLLKRRSSLLLKLTAVVFAVLLFCEFLIYYLVIFRCDWPEVKTPFHNSGQKTLKAMFLADTHLLGEVRGHWLDKLRREWQMERAFQTSLWLLQPEVVFILGDIFDEGKWSSSQAWADDVERFQKIFRHPRHVQLKVVAGNHDIGFHYQMSTYKIKRFEKVFNPERLFSWKGMNFVLVNSVALEGDGCHICSEAEAELIEISHKLNCSRELLWWLRPRLILSGHTHSACEVLHGTGVPEISVPSFSWRNRNNPSFIMGRLTPTDYALAKCYLPYENTVLATYCVAAGLLVVLILVHSGLLPSPLLFGWNLLRKFKTT
;
A
#
# COMPACT_ATOMS: atom_id res chain seq x y z
N MET A 1 -66.98 19.97 -39.22
CA MET A 1 -66.36 19.19 -38.12
C MET A 1 -64.86 19.32 -38.24
N ALA A 2 -64.24 20.18 -37.44
CA ALA A 2 -62.78 20.33 -37.38
C ALA A 2 -62.23 19.33 -36.35
N LEU A 3 -61.41 18.39 -36.81
CA LEU A 3 -60.78 17.38 -35.98
C LEU A 3 -59.54 18.00 -35.30
N ILE A 4 -59.67 18.41 -34.04
CA ILE A 4 -58.56 18.85 -33.21
C ILE A 4 -57.70 17.61 -32.89
N ARG A 5 -56.57 17.45 -33.58
CA ARG A 5 -55.55 16.45 -33.23
C ARG A 5 -54.86 16.88 -31.93
N LEU A 6 -55.10 16.16 -30.84
CA LEU A 6 -54.32 16.25 -29.60
C LEU A 6 -52.87 15.81 -29.87
N GLY A 7 -51.96 16.78 -30.02
CA GLY A 7 -50.52 16.58 -30.23
C GLY A 7 -49.67 16.49 -28.96
N PHE A 8 -50.25 16.16 -27.80
CA PHE A 8 -49.55 16.25 -26.50
C PHE A 8 -48.67 15.03 -26.14
N GLY A 9 -48.91 13.85 -26.74
CA GLY A 9 -48.19 12.62 -26.39
C GLY A 9 -46.74 12.53 -26.88
N GLY A 10 -46.42 13.12 -28.04
CA GLY A 10 -45.11 12.98 -28.70
C GLY A 10 -43.99 13.82 -28.06
N GLN A 11 -44.29 15.03 -27.61
CA GLN A 11 -43.31 15.91 -26.95
C GLN A 11 -42.93 15.38 -25.56
N HIS A 12 -43.89 14.84 -24.81
CA HIS A 12 -43.65 14.26 -23.50
C HIS A 12 -42.76 13.01 -23.59
N LEU A 13 -43.00 12.14 -24.57
CA LEU A 13 -42.14 10.97 -24.85
C LEU A 13 -40.72 11.36 -25.29
N CYS A 14 -40.58 12.41 -26.10
CA CYS A 14 -39.26 12.89 -26.54
C CYS A 14 -38.45 13.48 -25.38
N LEU A 15 -39.09 14.25 -24.49
CA LEU A 15 -38.48 14.79 -23.27
C LEU A 15 -38.09 13.68 -22.29
N LEU A 16 -38.92 12.65 -22.10
CA LEU A 16 -38.59 11.47 -21.30
C LEU A 16 -37.39 10.70 -21.87
N LYS A 17 -37.37 10.47 -23.19
CA LYS A 17 -36.27 9.78 -23.88
C LYS A 17 -34.96 10.57 -23.80
N ARG A 18 -35.02 11.90 -23.93
CA ARG A 18 -33.89 12.81 -23.81
C ARG A 18 -33.33 12.86 -22.38
N ARG A 19 -34.19 12.95 -21.35
CA ARG A 19 -33.80 12.89 -19.93
C ARG A 19 -33.20 11.53 -19.55
N SER A 20 -33.81 10.44 -20.01
CA SER A 20 -33.31 9.08 -19.80
C SER A 20 -31.93 8.87 -20.43
N SER A 21 -31.68 9.40 -21.63
CA SER A 21 -30.37 9.33 -22.28
C SER A 21 -29.28 10.14 -21.55
N LEU A 22 -29.61 11.32 -21.00
CA LEU A 22 -28.67 12.07 -20.18
C LEU A 22 -28.31 11.32 -18.90
N LEU A 23 -29.33 10.83 -18.18
CA LEU A 23 -29.12 10.10 -16.94
C LEU A 23 -28.20 8.89 -17.15
N LEU A 24 -28.45 8.11 -18.21
CA LEU A 24 -27.59 6.97 -18.57
C LEU A 24 -26.13 7.39 -18.81
N LYS A 25 -25.90 8.50 -19.53
CA LYS A 25 -24.53 9.01 -19.77
C LYS A 25 -23.85 9.47 -18.49
N LEU A 26 -24.56 10.19 -17.63
CA LEU A 26 -24.02 10.65 -16.34
C LEU A 26 -23.66 9.46 -15.45
N THR A 27 -24.56 8.49 -15.33
CA THR A 27 -24.30 7.26 -14.56
C THR A 27 -23.12 6.48 -15.14
N ALA A 28 -23.02 6.35 -16.46
CA ALA A 28 -21.90 5.67 -17.10
C ALA A 28 -20.55 6.37 -16.82
N VAL A 29 -20.50 7.70 -16.87
CA VAL A 29 -19.28 8.46 -16.56
C VAL A 29 -18.89 8.30 -15.09
N VAL A 30 -19.84 8.44 -14.16
CA VAL A 30 -19.59 8.25 -12.73
C VAL A 30 -19.07 6.84 -12.46
N PHE A 31 -19.72 5.82 -13.03
CA PHE A 31 -19.29 4.42 -12.87
C PHE A 31 -17.89 4.19 -13.46
N ALA A 32 -17.60 4.70 -14.65
CA ALA A 32 -16.30 4.54 -15.28
C ALA A 32 -15.17 5.18 -14.46
N VAL A 33 -15.41 6.36 -13.90
CA VAL A 33 -14.44 7.07 -13.05
C VAL A 33 -14.22 6.34 -11.74
N LEU A 34 -15.29 5.87 -11.08
CA LEU A 34 -15.17 5.05 -9.87
C LEU A 34 -14.41 3.75 -10.15
N LEU A 35 -14.75 3.04 -11.23
CA LEU A 35 -14.06 1.81 -11.63
C LEU A 35 -12.57 2.07 -11.91
N PHE A 36 -12.24 3.19 -12.55
CA PHE A 36 -10.87 3.56 -12.82
C PHE A 36 -10.09 3.88 -11.53
N CYS A 37 -10.59 4.84 -10.74
CA CYS A 37 -9.91 5.36 -9.56
C CYS A 37 -9.86 4.37 -8.39
N GLU A 38 -10.90 3.55 -8.22
CA GLU A 38 -11.00 2.62 -7.08
C GLU A 38 -10.50 1.22 -7.39
N PHE A 39 -10.25 0.89 -8.65
CA PHE A 39 -9.85 -0.47 -9.04
C PHE A 39 -8.77 -0.51 -10.12
N LEU A 40 -9.04 -0.04 -11.34
CA LEU A 40 -8.14 -0.26 -12.49
C LEU A 40 -6.77 0.42 -12.34
N ILE A 41 -6.71 1.59 -11.71
CA ILE A 41 -5.46 2.35 -11.56
C ILE A 41 -4.37 1.55 -10.82
N TYR A 42 -4.75 0.72 -9.84
CA TYR A 42 -3.80 -0.12 -9.12
C TYR A 42 -3.15 -1.15 -10.04
N TYR A 43 -3.95 -1.81 -10.89
CA TYR A 43 -3.44 -2.75 -11.88
C TYR A 43 -2.51 -2.06 -12.87
N LEU A 44 -2.89 -0.89 -13.40
CA LEU A 44 -2.09 -0.15 -14.37
C LEU A 44 -0.74 0.30 -13.80
N VAL A 45 -0.69 0.69 -12.53
CA VAL A 45 0.56 1.14 -11.90
C VAL A 45 1.42 -0.06 -11.49
N ILE A 46 0.85 -1.07 -10.82
CA ILE A 46 1.59 -2.23 -10.29
C ILE A 46 2.04 -3.17 -11.41
N PHE A 47 1.31 -3.28 -12.52
CA PHE A 47 1.71 -4.11 -13.67
C PHE A 47 3.03 -3.68 -14.30
N ARG A 48 3.50 -2.44 -14.06
CA ARG A 48 4.80 -1.95 -14.52
C ARG A 48 5.97 -2.37 -13.61
N CYS A 49 5.70 -3.12 -12.54
CA CYS A 49 6.70 -3.57 -11.61
C CYS A 49 7.17 -4.98 -11.96
N ASP A 50 8.48 -5.13 -12.17
CA ASP A 50 9.10 -6.41 -12.45
C ASP A 50 10.04 -6.82 -11.31
N TRP A 51 10.09 -8.14 -11.08
CA TRP A 51 11.02 -8.70 -10.12
C TRP A 51 12.47 -8.49 -10.58
N PRO A 52 13.35 -7.93 -9.73
CA PRO A 52 14.73 -7.65 -10.12
C PRO A 52 15.51 -8.93 -10.38
N GLU A 53 16.53 -8.85 -11.25
CA GLU A 53 17.43 -9.96 -11.55
C GLU A 53 18.59 -10.01 -10.56
N VAL A 54 18.91 -11.22 -10.10
CA VAL A 54 20.08 -11.48 -9.25
C VAL A 54 21.15 -12.08 -10.15
N LYS A 55 22.40 -11.61 -10.03
CA LYS A 55 23.53 -12.15 -10.79
C LYS A 55 23.88 -13.54 -10.25
N THR A 56 23.32 -14.59 -10.84
CA THR A 56 23.73 -15.96 -10.51
C THR A 56 24.97 -16.33 -11.33
N PRO A 57 26.08 -16.78 -10.70
CA PRO A 57 27.19 -17.33 -11.46
C PRO A 57 26.71 -18.57 -12.24
N PHE A 58 27.19 -18.70 -13.49
CA PHE A 58 26.75 -19.69 -14.49
C PHE A 58 26.71 -21.16 -14.02
N HIS A 59 27.37 -21.51 -12.91
CA HIS A 59 27.36 -22.85 -12.32
C HIS A 59 26.18 -23.17 -11.39
N ASN A 60 25.31 -22.20 -11.06
CA ASN A 60 24.25 -22.34 -10.06
C ASN A 60 22.82 -22.24 -10.64
N SER A 61 22.54 -22.94 -11.74
CA SER A 61 21.20 -22.96 -12.38
C SER A 61 20.09 -23.61 -11.52
N GLY A 62 20.44 -24.26 -10.41
CA GLY A 62 19.49 -24.83 -9.43
C GLY A 62 19.28 -24.01 -8.15
N GLN A 63 19.81 -22.78 -8.05
CA GLN A 63 19.76 -22.00 -6.81
C GLN A 63 18.33 -21.55 -6.48
N LYS A 64 17.85 -21.86 -5.27
CA LYS A 64 16.51 -21.51 -4.80
C LYS A 64 16.39 -19.99 -4.66
N THR A 65 15.75 -19.33 -5.61
CA THR A 65 15.39 -17.91 -5.52
C THR A 65 14.14 -17.73 -4.67
N LEU A 66 14.10 -16.70 -3.84
CA LEU A 66 12.94 -16.27 -3.08
C LEU A 66 12.45 -14.91 -3.59
N LYS A 67 11.16 -14.82 -3.87
CA LYS A 67 10.47 -13.55 -4.13
C LYS A 67 9.85 -13.03 -2.83
N ALA A 68 10.41 -11.95 -2.30
CA ALA A 68 9.94 -11.31 -1.07
C ALA A 68 9.42 -9.90 -1.34
N MET A 69 8.31 -9.54 -0.72
CA MET A 69 7.80 -8.16 -0.69
C MET A 69 8.02 -7.54 0.68
N PHE A 70 8.41 -6.28 0.72
CA PHE A 70 8.64 -5.52 1.95
C PHE A 70 7.78 -4.26 1.94
N LEU A 71 6.85 -4.19 2.90
CA LEU A 71 5.98 -3.05 3.16
C LEU A 71 6.44 -2.38 4.46
N ALA A 72 6.13 -1.11 4.65
CA ALA A 72 6.37 -0.40 5.89
C ALA A 72 5.29 0.66 6.14
N ASP A 73 5.16 1.08 7.39
CA ASP A 73 4.42 2.26 7.82
C ASP A 73 3.01 2.29 7.22
N THR A 74 2.20 1.25 7.48
CA THR A 74 0.83 1.18 6.97
C THR A 74 -0.10 2.15 7.70
N HIS A 75 0.17 2.44 8.98
CA HIS A 75 -0.59 3.37 9.82
C HIS A 75 -2.10 3.25 9.66
N LEU A 76 -2.65 2.08 10.00
CA LEU A 76 -4.08 1.92 10.15
C LEU A 76 -4.56 2.93 11.21
N LEU A 77 -5.42 3.87 10.78
CA LEU A 77 -5.94 4.91 11.66
C LEU A 77 -6.72 4.26 12.80
N GLY A 78 -6.45 4.72 14.03
CA GLY A 78 -7.11 4.26 15.24
C GLY A 78 -8.43 5.00 15.51
N GLU A 79 -9.05 4.67 16.63
CA GLU A 79 -10.33 5.22 17.06
C GLU A 79 -10.23 6.69 17.52
N VAL A 80 -9.10 7.10 18.09
CA VAL A 80 -9.00 8.35 18.86
C VAL A 80 -8.78 9.57 17.96
N ARG A 81 -7.82 9.49 17.04
CA ARG A 81 -7.43 10.57 16.12
C ARG A 81 -7.85 10.29 14.68
N GLY A 82 -8.35 9.09 14.39
CA GLY A 82 -8.77 8.69 13.06
C GLY A 82 -10.12 9.27 12.65
N HIS A 83 -10.17 9.99 11.53
CA HIS A 83 -11.43 10.39 10.91
C HIS A 83 -12.00 9.23 10.07
N TRP A 84 -13.29 8.92 10.20
CA TRP A 84 -13.91 7.74 9.56
C TRP A 84 -13.78 7.74 8.03
N LEU A 85 -13.89 8.90 7.38
CA LEU A 85 -13.78 9.01 5.91
C LEU A 85 -12.34 8.80 5.46
N ASP A 86 -11.38 9.30 6.24
CA ASP A 86 -9.96 9.12 5.95
C ASP A 86 -9.59 7.64 6.12
N LYS A 87 -10.02 7.06 7.24
CA LYS A 87 -9.94 5.63 7.52
C LYS A 87 -10.47 4.77 6.37
N LEU A 88 -11.70 5.02 5.91
CA LEU A 88 -12.28 4.33 4.76
C LEU A 88 -11.40 4.45 3.50
N ARG A 89 -10.90 5.66 3.21
CA ARG A 89 -10.11 5.93 2.01
C ARG A 89 -8.74 5.25 2.04
N ARG A 90 -7.99 5.38 3.14
CA ARG A 90 -6.65 4.80 3.29
C ARG A 90 -6.71 3.28 3.35
N GLU A 91 -7.66 2.72 4.07
CA GLU A 91 -7.83 1.26 4.14
C GLU A 91 -8.24 0.67 2.80
N TRP A 92 -9.17 1.31 2.08
CA TRP A 92 -9.52 0.87 0.73
C TRP A 92 -8.31 0.89 -0.18
N GLN A 93 -7.50 1.96 -0.14
CA GLN A 93 -6.26 2.02 -0.90
C GLN A 93 -5.30 0.89 -0.56
N MET A 94 -5.03 0.66 0.72
CA MET A 94 -4.12 -0.41 1.14
C MET A 94 -4.64 -1.78 0.74
N GLU A 95 -5.94 -2.05 0.90
CA GLU A 95 -6.53 -3.32 0.49
C GLU A 95 -6.40 -3.52 -1.03
N ARG A 96 -6.76 -2.52 -1.84
CA ARG A 96 -6.64 -2.61 -3.30
C ARG A 96 -5.19 -2.78 -3.74
N ALA A 97 -4.27 -2.00 -3.18
CA ALA A 97 -2.84 -2.10 -3.47
C ALA A 97 -2.28 -3.47 -3.10
N PHE A 98 -2.57 -3.97 -1.90
CA PHE A 98 -2.04 -5.25 -1.41
C PHE A 98 -2.61 -6.43 -2.19
N GLN A 99 -3.94 -6.49 -2.37
CA GLN A 99 -4.58 -7.60 -3.10
C GLN A 99 -4.15 -7.63 -4.58
N THR A 100 -4.02 -6.46 -5.22
CA THR A 100 -3.51 -6.36 -6.61
C THR A 100 -2.05 -6.78 -6.71
N SER A 101 -1.23 -6.41 -5.72
CA SER A 101 0.18 -6.80 -5.67
C SER A 101 0.35 -8.31 -5.51
N LEU A 102 -0.41 -8.94 -4.61
CA LEU A 102 -0.40 -10.41 -4.46
C LEU A 102 -0.80 -11.11 -5.75
N TRP A 103 -1.85 -10.61 -6.42
CA TRP A 103 -2.36 -11.19 -7.65
C TRP A 103 -1.35 -11.12 -8.80
N LEU A 104 -0.76 -9.94 -9.03
CA LEU A 104 0.14 -9.72 -10.17
C LEU A 104 1.57 -10.23 -9.92
N LEU A 105 2.10 -10.01 -8.71
CA LEU A 105 3.52 -10.23 -8.43
C LEU A 105 3.78 -11.61 -7.83
N GLN A 106 2.78 -12.23 -7.19
CA GLN A 106 2.87 -13.56 -6.56
C GLN A 106 4.14 -13.75 -5.70
N PRO A 107 4.33 -12.92 -4.65
CA PRO A 107 5.41 -13.12 -3.70
C PRO A 107 5.22 -14.41 -2.90
N GLU A 108 6.32 -14.97 -2.39
CA GLU A 108 6.26 -16.11 -1.48
C GLU A 108 6.22 -15.67 -0.02
N VAL A 109 6.85 -14.54 0.29
CA VAL A 109 6.92 -13.96 1.63
C VAL A 109 6.65 -12.47 1.55
N VAL A 110 5.85 -11.96 2.47
CA VAL A 110 5.62 -10.53 2.68
C VAL A 110 6.12 -10.17 4.08
N PHE A 111 6.93 -9.14 4.17
CA PHE A 111 7.36 -8.51 5.41
C PHE A 111 6.65 -7.17 5.58
N ILE A 112 6.17 -6.85 6.79
CA ILE A 112 5.67 -5.53 7.17
C ILE A 112 6.57 -4.98 8.28
N LEU A 113 7.27 -3.88 7.96
CA LEU A 113 8.36 -3.31 8.74
C LEU A 113 7.90 -2.23 9.73
N GLY A 114 7.00 -2.60 10.63
CA GLY A 114 6.56 -1.71 11.71
C GLY A 114 5.49 -0.69 11.33
N ASP A 115 5.03 0.00 12.37
CA ASP A 115 3.98 1.03 12.35
C ASP A 115 2.75 0.57 11.56
N ILE A 116 2.24 -0.60 11.99
CA ILE A 116 1.06 -1.22 11.43
C ILE A 116 -0.16 -0.37 11.78
N PHE A 117 -0.28 -0.04 13.07
CA PHE A 117 -1.36 0.77 13.63
C PHE A 117 -0.83 2.15 14.03
N ASP A 118 -1.61 3.20 13.79
CA ASP A 118 -1.21 4.57 14.15
C ASP A 118 -1.29 4.84 15.67
N GLU A 119 -2.15 4.08 16.36
CA GLU A 119 -2.54 4.34 17.74
C GLU A 119 -2.33 3.13 18.66
N GLY A 120 -1.69 2.06 18.16
CA GLY A 120 -1.46 0.84 18.93
C GLY A 120 -0.96 1.16 20.33
N LYS A 121 0.10 1.95 20.46
CA LYS A 121 0.74 2.36 21.73
C LYS A 121 -0.20 2.91 22.81
N TRP A 122 -1.40 3.41 22.49
CA TRP A 122 -2.35 3.93 23.48
C TRP A 122 -3.79 3.42 23.28
N SER A 123 -4.03 2.50 22.35
CA SER A 123 -5.36 1.96 22.10
C SER A 123 -5.89 1.13 23.27
N SER A 124 -7.20 1.22 23.49
CA SER A 124 -7.93 0.33 24.41
C SER A 124 -7.87 -1.12 23.90
N SER A 125 -8.18 -2.10 24.75
CA SER A 125 -8.20 -3.51 24.33
C SER A 125 -9.23 -3.79 23.24
N GLN A 126 -10.37 -3.08 23.24
CA GLN A 126 -11.38 -3.20 22.21
C GLN A 126 -10.91 -2.57 20.89
N ALA A 127 -10.42 -1.33 20.94
CA ALA A 127 -9.90 -0.66 19.75
C ALA A 127 -8.75 -1.45 19.11
N TRP A 128 -7.86 -2.04 19.92
CA TRP A 128 -6.82 -2.95 19.44
C TRP A 128 -7.41 -4.16 18.69
N ALA A 129 -8.46 -4.80 19.23
CA ALA A 129 -9.08 -5.95 18.57
C ALA A 129 -9.73 -5.57 17.24
N ASP A 130 -10.43 -4.42 17.20
CA ASP A 130 -11.07 -3.90 15.99
C ASP A 130 -10.02 -3.54 14.93
N ASP A 131 -8.90 -2.95 15.35
CA ASP A 131 -7.78 -2.62 14.48
C ASP A 131 -7.13 -3.89 13.89
N VAL A 132 -6.95 -4.93 14.72
CA VAL A 132 -6.44 -6.24 14.28
C VAL A 132 -7.37 -6.92 13.28
N GLU A 133 -8.69 -6.87 13.49
CA GLU A 133 -9.66 -7.43 12.54
C GLU A 133 -9.55 -6.73 11.17
N ARG A 134 -9.46 -5.39 11.17
CA ARG A 134 -9.26 -4.61 9.94
C ARG A 134 -7.95 -4.96 9.26
N PHE A 135 -6.86 -5.08 10.01
CA PHE A 135 -5.57 -5.50 9.49
C PHE A 135 -5.69 -6.87 8.77
N GLN A 136 -6.30 -7.86 9.43
CA GLN A 136 -6.47 -9.20 8.86
C GLN A 136 -7.31 -9.20 7.59
N LYS A 137 -8.33 -8.32 7.51
CA LYS A 137 -9.14 -8.14 6.31
C LYS A 137 -8.37 -7.53 5.14
N ILE A 138 -7.61 -6.45 5.41
CA ILE A 138 -6.85 -5.70 4.40
C ILE A 138 -5.71 -6.55 3.86
N PHE A 139 -4.94 -7.17 4.75
CA PHE A 139 -3.76 -7.97 4.44
C PHE A 139 -4.05 -9.48 4.35
N ARG A 140 -5.29 -9.86 4.00
CA ARG A 140 -5.65 -11.25 3.74
C ARG A 140 -4.81 -11.83 2.61
N HIS A 141 -4.31 -13.04 2.80
CA HIS A 141 -3.41 -13.70 1.86
C HIS A 141 -3.66 -15.21 1.82
N PRO A 142 -3.34 -15.90 0.71
CA PRO A 142 -3.39 -17.35 0.63
C PRO A 142 -2.42 -18.01 1.62
N ARG A 143 -2.74 -19.23 2.07
CA ARG A 143 -1.92 -19.99 3.05
C ARG A 143 -0.48 -20.27 2.60
N HIS A 144 -0.20 -20.24 1.29
CA HIS A 144 1.15 -20.47 0.77
C HIS A 144 2.04 -19.23 0.82
N VAL A 145 1.47 -18.04 1.05
CA VAL A 145 2.23 -16.80 1.23
C VAL A 145 2.49 -16.62 2.72
N GLN A 146 3.75 -16.46 3.11
CA GLN A 146 4.12 -16.18 4.50
C GLN A 146 3.99 -14.67 4.75
N LEU A 147 3.37 -14.28 5.86
CA LEU A 147 3.35 -12.90 6.33
C LEU A 147 4.18 -12.79 7.62
N LYS A 148 5.17 -11.91 7.63
CA LYS A 148 6.07 -11.66 8.76
C LYS A 148 6.01 -10.18 9.14
N VAL A 149 5.77 -9.89 10.41
CA VAL A 149 5.50 -8.53 10.88
C VAL A 149 6.43 -8.20 12.04
N VAL A 150 7.06 -7.03 12.01
CA VAL A 150 7.84 -6.47 13.13
C VAL A 150 7.09 -5.29 13.72
N ALA A 151 7.32 -5.01 15.01
CA ALA A 151 6.69 -3.89 15.70
C ALA A 151 7.39 -2.57 15.37
N GLY A 152 6.62 -1.49 15.28
CA GLY A 152 7.11 -0.12 15.29
C GLY A 152 6.69 0.66 16.54
N ASN A 153 7.15 1.90 16.65
CA ASN A 153 6.90 2.74 17.82
C ASN A 153 5.42 3.15 17.95
N HIS A 154 4.66 3.20 16.85
CA HIS A 154 3.22 3.42 16.92
C HIS A 154 2.44 2.19 17.39
N ASP A 155 2.98 0.99 17.22
CA ASP A 155 2.31 -0.25 17.63
C ASP A 155 2.41 -0.50 19.14
N ILE A 156 3.63 -0.36 19.69
CA ILE A 156 3.96 -0.75 21.07
C ILE A 156 4.42 0.40 21.97
N GLY A 157 4.68 1.58 21.40
CA GLY A 157 5.22 2.74 22.12
C GLY A 157 6.74 2.72 22.17
N PHE A 158 7.37 3.89 22.30
CA PHE A 158 8.81 4.06 22.42
C PHE A 158 9.21 4.39 23.87
N HIS A 159 10.32 3.83 24.33
CA HIS A 159 10.88 4.05 25.67
C HIS A 159 9.81 3.94 26.77
N TYR A 160 9.50 5.02 27.50
CA TYR A 160 8.56 5.03 28.62
C TYR A 160 7.10 4.74 28.23
N GLN A 161 6.76 4.85 26.93
CA GLN A 161 5.46 4.46 26.42
C GLN A 161 5.38 2.95 26.14
N MET A 162 6.51 2.27 26.02
CA MET A 162 6.56 0.83 25.81
C MET A 162 6.20 0.09 27.11
N SER A 163 5.52 -1.05 27.00
CA SER A 163 5.27 -1.92 28.16
C SER A 163 5.17 -3.39 27.75
N THR A 164 5.45 -4.27 28.71
CA THR A 164 5.31 -5.73 28.52
C THR A 164 3.91 -6.12 28.04
N TYR A 165 2.86 -5.43 28.50
CA TYR A 165 1.50 -5.66 28.02
C TYR A 165 1.37 -5.38 26.52
N LYS A 166 1.88 -4.23 26.04
CA LYS A 166 1.78 -3.82 24.63
C LYS A 166 2.59 -4.74 23.72
N ILE A 167 3.76 -5.17 24.17
CA ILE A 167 4.60 -6.14 23.46
C ILE A 167 3.88 -7.49 23.39
N LYS A 168 3.45 -8.05 24.52
CA LYS A 168 2.80 -9.37 24.56
C LYS A 168 1.51 -9.43 23.74
N ARG A 169 0.68 -8.37 23.74
CA ARG A 169 -0.52 -8.37 22.89
C ARG A 169 -0.18 -8.28 21.39
N PHE A 170 0.89 -7.58 21.02
CA PHE A 170 1.38 -7.53 19.65
C PHE A 170 1.87 -8.90 19.21
N GLU A 171 2.72 -9.53 20.04
CA GLU A 171 3.28 -10.85 19.79
C GLU A 171 2.20 -11.94 19.74
N LYS A 172 1.14 -11.81 20.54
CA LYS A 172 -0.02 -12.72 20.48
C LYS A 172 -0.70 -12.71 19.11
N VAL A 173 -0.72 -11.57 18.42
CA VAL A 173 -1.38 -11.44 17.11
C VAL A 173 -0.46 -11.86 15.98
N PHE A 174 0.78 -11.36 15.99
CA PHE A 174 1.69 -11.50 14.85
C PHE A 174 2.67 -12.66 14.98
N ASN A 175 2.83 -13.23 16.17
CA ASN A 175 3.78 -14.30 16.49
C ASN A 175 5.15 -14.08 15.81
N PRO A 176 5.85 -12.97 16.13
CA PRO A 176 7.06 -12.60 15.43
C PRO A 176 8.17 -13.62 15.72
N GLU A 177 8.34 -14.54 14.78
CA GLU A 177 9.48 -15.45 14.76
C GLU A 177 10.76 -14.63 14.58
N ARG A 178 11.53 -14.46 15.66
CA ARG A 178 12.75 -13.63 15.69
C ARG A 178 13.80 -14.08 14.67
N LEU A 179 13.92 -15.39 14.45
CA LEU A 179 14.77 -15.99 13.44
C LEU A 179 13.92 -16.87 12.52
N PHE A 180 13.64 -16.38 11.32
CA PHE A 180 12.90 -17.11 10.29
C PHE A 180 13.86 -17.64 9.23
N SER A 181 13.84 -18.95 8.99
CA SER A 181 14.68 -19.59 7.97
C SER A 181 13.84 -20.09 6.80
N TRP A 182 14.16 -19.64 5.58
CA TRP A 182 13.42 -20.03 4.39
C TRP A 182 14.32 -20.14 3.17
N LYS A 183 14.20 -21.24 2.41
CA LYS A 183 15.01 -21.51 1.21
C LYS A 183 16.53 -21.34 1.39
N GLY A 184 17.04 -21.63 2.60
CA GLY A 184 18.47 -21.48 2.93
C GLY A 184 18.93 -20.05 3.22
N MET A 185 17.98 -19.13 3.43
CA MET A 185 18.23 -17.77 3.91
C MET A 185 17.71 -17.61 5.32
N ASN A 186 18.45 -16.87 6.14
CA ASN A 186 18.09 -16.54 7.51
C ASN A 186 17.63 -15.07 7.55
N PHE A 187 16.46 -14.83 8.15
CA PHE A 187 15.90 -13.52 8.39
C PHE A 187 15.84 -13.30 9.90
N VAL A 188 16.44 -12.20 10.37
CA VAL A 188 16.34 -11.79 11.77
C VAL A 188 15.37 -10.63 11.87
N LEU A 189 14.25 -10.85 12.55
CA LEU A 189 13.20 -9.87 12.76
C LEU A 189 13.48 -9.14 14.08
N VAL A 190 13.87 -7.88 13.96
CA VAL A 190 14.33 -7.07 15.07
C VAL A 190 13.26 -6.06 15.49
N ASN A 191 12.94 -6.03 16.79
CA ASN A 191 12.17 -4.94 17.38
C ASN A 191 13.14 -3.80 17.76
N SER A 192 13.42 -2.90 16.81
CA SER A 192 14.36 -1.80 17.03
C SER A 192 13.91 -0.79 18.10
N VAL A 193 12.60 -0.72 18.38
CA VAL A 193 12.03 0.12 19.44
C VAL A 193 12.53 -0.29 20.83
N ALA A 194 13.00 -1.53 20.97
CA ALA A 194 13.62 -2.07 22.17
C ALA A 194 15.16 -2.04 22.12
N LEU A 195 15.79 -1.28 21.22
CA LEU A 195 17.26 -1.22 21.07
C LEU A 195 17.82 0.20 21.26
N GLU A 196 17.29 0.94 22.23
CA GLU A 196 17.77 2.29 22.54
C GLU A 196 19.18 2.31 23.15
N GLY A 197 19.60 1.21 23.79
CA GLY A 197 20.94 1.07 24.40
C GLY A 197 21.09 1.79 25.75
N ASP A 198 19.98 2.11 26.41
CA ASP A 198 19.91 2.76 27.72
C ASP A 198 19.88 1.77 28.90
N GLY A 199 19.94 0.46 28.62
CA GLY A 199 19.88 -0.60 29.62
C GLY A 199 18.50 -0.82 30.24
N CYS A 200 17.42 -0.34 29.60
CA CYS A 200 16.07 -0.63 30.08
C CYS A 200 15.82 -2.16 30.16
N HIS A 201 14.93 -2.63 31.04
CA HIS A 201 14.68 -4.08 31.19
C HIS A 201 14.30 -4.76 29.88
N ILE A 202 13.33 -4.18 29.16
CA ILE A 202 12.88 -4.68 27.85
C ILE A 202 14.02 -4.64 26.83
N CYS A 203 14.86 -3.61 26.90
CA CYS A 203 15.98 -3.40 26.00
C CYS A 203 17.06 -4.46 26.21
N SER A 204 17.40 -4.72 27.47
CA SER A 204 18.37 -5.73 27.86
C SER A 204 17.92 -7.14 27.46
N GLU A 205 16.62 -7.44 27.57
CA GLU A 205 16.04 -8.70 27.08
C GLU A 205 16.15 -8.82 25.55
N ALA A 206 15.77 -7.76 24.82
CA ALA A 206 15.86 -7.74 23.36
C ALA A 206 17.30 -7.89 22.86
N GLU A 207 18.25 -7.23 23.50
CA GLU A 207 19.69 -7.40 23.23
C GLU A 207 20.09 -8.85 23.50
N ALA A 208 19.80 -9.42 24.68
CA ALA A 208 20.13 -10.80 25.02
C ALA A 208 19.57 -11.83 24.02
N GLU A 209 18.34 -11.63 23.50
CA GLU A 209 17.77 -12.47 22.45
C GLU A 209 18.59 -12.40 21.15
N LEU A 210 18.99 -11.20 20.71
CA LEU A 210 19.82 -11.03 19.51
C LEU A 210 21.20 -11.66 19.68
N ILE A 211 21.75 -11.56 20.89
CA ILE A 211 22.99 -12.20 21.30
C ILE A 211 22.90 -13.71 21.12
N GLU A 212 21.83 -14.32 21.63
CA GLU A 212 21.57 -15.75 21.50
C GLU A 212 21.39 -16.18 20.03
N ILE A 213 20.65 -15.41 19.23
CA ILE A 213 20.49 -15.66 17.79
C ILE A 213 21.84 -15.62 17.08
N SER A 214 22.70 -14.66 17.43
CA SER A 214 24.04 -14.59 16.84
C SER A 214 24.86 -15.86 17.11
N HIS A 215 24.76 -16.42 18.31
CA HIS A 215 25.47 -17.64 18.69
C HIS A 215 24.92 -18.85 17.92
N LYS A 216 23.61 -18.89 17.68
CA LYS A 216 22.99 -19.95 16.85
C LYS A 216 23.45 -19.88 15.40
N LEU A 217 23.66 -18.67 14.87
CA LEU A 217 24.09 -18.46 13.48
C LEU A 217 25.60 -18.62 13.29
N ASN A 218 26.40 -18.30 14.30
CA ASN A 218 27.87 -18.43 14.28
C ASN A 218 28.31 -19.66 15.07
N CYS A 219 28.55 -20.78 14.39
CA CYS A 219 28.93 -22.05 15.01
C CYS A 219 30.34 -22.09 15.68
N SER A 220 31.11 -21.00 15.75
CA SER A 220 32.39 -20.95 16.49
C SER A 220 32.95 -19.54 16.71
N ARG A 221 33.14 -19.21 18.00
CA ARG A 221 34.07 -18.29 18.68
C ARG A 221 34.26 -16.82 18.25
N GLU A 222 34.06 -15.99 19.29
CA GLU A 222 34.51 -14.62 19.57
C GLU A 222 33.67 -13.46 19.01
N LEU A 223 33.09 -12.71 19.97
CA LEU A 223 32.26 -11.53 19.80
C LEU A 223 32.97 -10.47 18.95
N LEU A 224 32.70 -10.45 17.65
CA LEU A 224 33.04 -9.31 16.80
C LEU A 224 31.89 -9.08 15.83
N TRP A 225 30.99 -8.14 16.18
CA TRP A 225 29.92 -7.59 15.34
C TRP A 225 28.71 -8.52 15.13
N TRP A 226 28.08 -8.90 16.25
CA TRP A 226 26.88 -9.72 16.46
C TRP A 226 26.33 -10.52 15.25
N LEU A 227 25.54 -9.96 14.32
CA LEU A 227 24.87 -10.75 13.28
C LEU A 227 25.54 -10.74 11.89
N ARG A 228 26.44 -9.78 11.61
CA ARG A 228 27.01 -9.50 10.27
C ARG A 228 26.02 -9.68 9.10
N PRO A 229 24.87 -8.97 9.10
CA PRO A 229 23.89 -9.09 8.03
C PRO A 229 24.47 -8.57 6.71
N ARG A 230 24.01 -9.12 5.58
CA ARG A 230 24.37 -8.64 4.23
C ARG A 230 23.51 -7.48 3.72
N LEU A 231 22.37 -7.25 4.37
CA LEU A 231 21.36 -6.26 4.02
C LEU A 231 20.49 -6.01 5.27
N ILE A 232 20.19 -4.75 5.55
CA ILE A 232 19.21 -4.33 6.54
C ILE A 232 18.05 -3.64 5.80
N LEU A 233 16.82 -3.99 6.16
CA LEU A 233 15.62 -3.31 5.68
C LEU A 233 14.87 -2.75 6.88
N SER A 234 14.58 -1.45 6.87
CA SER A 234 13.93 -0.72 7.96
C SER A 234 12.69 0.04 7.47
N GLY A 235 11.85 0.53 8.39
CA GLY A 235 10.70 1.41 8.09
C GLY A 235 10.91 2.82 8.66
N HIS A 236 9.85 3.41 9.22
CA HIS A 236 9.85 4.62 10.06
C HIS A 236 10.11 5.96 9.35
N THR A 237 11.05 6.04 8.40
CA THR A 237 11.37 7.31 7.72
C THR A 237 10.30 7.74 6.69
N HIS A 238 9.35 6.84 6.42
CA HIS A 238 8.33 6.89 5.37
C HIS A 238 8.93 7.02 3.95
N SER A 239 10.24 7.12 3.79
CA SER A 239 10.96 7.50 2.58
C SER A 239 12.00 6.45 2.22
N ALA A 240 12.33 6.30 0.95
CA ALA A 240 13.47 5.46 0.60
C ALA A 240 14.75 6.21 0.96
N CYS A 241 15.57 5.62 1.82
CA CYS A 241 16.89 6.10 2.19
C CYS A 241 17.85 4.90 2.15
N GLU A 242 19.07 5.12 1.68
CA GLU A 242 20.13 4.13 1.71
C GLU A 242 21.27 4.66 2.58
N VAL A 243 21.66 3.86 3.55
CA VAL A 243 22.76 4.17 4.47
C VAL A 243 23.74 3.01 4.44
N LEU A 244 25.04 3.33 4.36
CA LEU A 244 26.09 2.32 4.46
C LEU A 244 26.67 2.34 5.87
N HIS A 245 26.51 1.23 6.59
CA HIS A 245 27.10 1.07 7.92
C HIS A 245 28.60 0.77 7.83
N GLY A 246 29.38 1.05 8.88
CA GLY A 246 30.85 1.07 8.85
C GLY A 246 31.53 -0.22 8.37
N THR A 247 30.86 -1.38 8.46
CA THR A 247 31.34 -2.67 7.93
C THR A 247 30.99 -2.91 6.45
N GLY A 248 30.47 -1.90 5.75
CA GLY A 248 30.00 -2.00 4.36
C GLY A 248 28.62 -2.63 4.21
N VAL A 249 27.83 -2.72 5.29
CA VAL A 249 26.48 -3.29 5.25
C VAL A 249 25.47 -2.21 4.83
N PRO A 250 24.73 -2.40 3.73
CA PRO A 250 23.70 -1.46 3.33
C PRO A 250 22.43 -1.63 4.17
N GLU A 251 21.88 -0.51 4.62
CA GLU A 251 20.54 -0.39 5.16
C GLU A 251 19.67 0.39 4.18
N ILE A 252 18.50 -0.15 3.86
CA ILE A 252 17.52 0.51 3.01
C ILE A 252 16.21 0.68 3.78
N SER A 253 15.78 1.93 3.96
CA SER A 253 14.45 2.22 4.48
C SER A 253 13.39 1.97 3.41
N VAL A 254 12.41 1.15 3.74
CA VAL A 254 11.22 0.88 2.94
C VAL A 254 10.26 2.06 3.10
N PRO A 255 9.79 2.68 2.00
CA PRO A 255 8.82 3.76 2.07
C PRO A 255 7.47 3.30 2.61
N SER A 256 6.67 4.27 3.08
CA SER A 256 5.31 3.98 3.52
C SER A 256 4.44 3.42 2.38
N PHE A 257 3.65 2.40 2.72
CA PHE A 257 2.67 1.77 1.84
C PHE A 257 1.33 2.55 1.76
N SER A 258 1.14 3.56 2.61
CA SER A 258 -0.14 4.24 2.83
C SER A 258 -0.13 5.67 2.32
N TRP A 259 -1.22 6.10 1.67
CA TRP A 259 -1.40 7.51 1.34
C TRP A 259 -1.46 8.42 2.57
N ARG A 260 -1.65 7.86 3.77
CA ARG A 260 -1.68 8.64 5.02
C ARG A 260 -0.38 9.41 5.25
N ASN A 261 0.73 8.83 4.81
CA ASN A 261 2.07 9.35 5.07
C ASN A 261 2.67 10.02 3.85
N ARG A 262 2.29 9.60 2.63
CA ARG A 262 2.86 10.13 1.38
C ARG A 262 1.85 10.12 0.24
N ASN A 263 1.96 11.14 -0.61
CA ASN A 263 1.22 11.18 -1.88
C ASN A 263 1.63 10.07 -2.85
N ASN A 264 2.87 9.55 -2.77
CA ASN A 264 3.44 8.55 -3.67
C ASN A 264 3.91 7.27 -2.94
N PRO A 265 3.00 6.49 -2.34
CA PRO A 265 3.38 5.31 -1.58
C PRO A 265 4.01 4.26 -2.49
N SER A 266 4.77 3.36 -1.88
CA SER A 266 5.52 2.33 -2.60
C SER A 266 5.92 1.20 -1.67
N PHE A 267 6.41 0.12 -2.24
CA PHE A 267 7.00 -1.00 -1.50
C PHE A 267 8.27 -1.48 -2.20
N ILE A 268 9.05 -2.30 -1.50
CA ILE A 268 10.26 -2.92 -2.06
C ILE A 268 9.98 -4.38 -2.42
N MET A 269 10.41 -4.77 -3.61
CA MET A 269 10.44 -6.15 -4.09
C MET A 269 11.87 -6.65 -4.01
N GLY A 270 12.08 -7.83 -3.45
CA GLY A 270 13.38 -8.49 -3.39
C GLY A 270 13.37 -9.84 -4.08
N ARG A 271 14.36 -10.07 -4.94
CA ARG A 271 14.74 -11.42 -5.37
C ARG A 271 15.98 -11.81 -4.58
N LEU A 272 15.84 -12.82 -3.73
CA LEU A 272 16.85 -13.22 -2.75
C LEU A 272 17.36 -14.62 -3.06
N THR A 273 18.66 -14.82 -2.88
CA THR A 273 19.32 -16.13 -2.83
C THR A 273 20.12 -16.24 -1.52
N PRO A 274 20.60 -17.44 -1.14
CA PRO A 274 21.46 -17.57 0.03
C PRO A 274 22.73 -16.69 0.00
N THR A 275 23.24 -16.36 -1.18
CA THR A 275 24.51 -15.63 -1.35
C THR A 275 24.32 -14.18 -1.78
N ASP A 276 23.36 -13.91 -2.65
CA ASP A 276 23.16 -12.59 -3.26
C ASP A 276 21.68 -12.13 -3.24
N TYR A 277 21.43 -10.85 -3.52
CA TYR A 277 20.09 -10.26 -3.56
C TYR A 277 20.01 -9.14 -4.60
N ALA A 278 18.80 -8.87 -5.07
CA ALA A 278 18.48 -7.70 -5.85
C ALA A 278 17.16 -7.11 -5.38
N LEU A 279 17.10 -5.78 -5.30
CA LEU A 279 15.93 -5.04 -4.84
C LEU A 279 15.42 -4.12 -5.95
N ALA A 280 14.11 -3.97 -6.02
CA ALA A 280 13.45 -3.00 -6.89
C ALA A 280 12.31 -2.32 -6.13
N LYS A 281 12.16 -1.02 -6.35
CA LYS A 281 11.04 -0.25 -5.80
C LYS A 281 9.84 -0.32 -6.73
N CYS A 282 8.68 -0.69 -6.20
CA CYS A 282 7.41 -0.64 -6.91
C CYS A 282 6.53 0.48 -6.37
N TYR A 283 6.08 1.36 -7.26
CA TYR A 283 5.21 2.49 -6.89
C TYR A 283 3.73 2.08 -6.84
N LEU A 284 2.97 2.81 -6.03
CA LEU A 284 1.51 2.77 -6.01
C LEU A 284 0.95 4.05 -6.64
N PRO A 285 -0.36 4.07 -7.00
CA PRO A 285 -0.99 5.27 -7.54
C PRO A 285 -0.83 6.48 -6.63
N TYR A 286 -0.71 7.67 -7.21
CA TYR A 286 -0.58 8.91 -6.45
C TYR A 286 -1.96 9.36 -5.96
N GLU A 287 -2.09 9.78 -4.71
CA GLU A 287 -3.36 10.26 -4.16
C GLU A 287 -3.89 11.45 -4.97
N ASN A 288 -3.05 12.45 -5.20
CA ASN A 288 -3.40 13.66 -5.94
C ASN A 288 -3.81 13.35 -7.38
N THR A 289 -3.24 12.32 -8.02
CA THR A 289 -3.68 11.90 -9.36
C THR A 289 -5.10 11.36 -9.32
N VAL A 290 -5.44 10.56 -8.30
CA VAL A 290 -6.79 10.03 -8.12
C VAL A 290 -7.78 11.16 -7.81
N LEU A 291 -7.44 12.06 -6.88
CA LEU A 291 -8.26 13.22 -6.53
C LEU A 291 -8.47 14.16 -7.73
N ALA A 292 -7.40 14.46 -8.48
CA ALA A 292 -7.50 15.29 -9.69
C ALA A 292 -8.40 14.63 -10.74
N THR A 293 -8.33 13.31 -10.90
CA THR A 293 -9.21 12.56 -11.81
C THR A 293 -10.68 12.71 -11.41
N TYR A 294 -10.99 12.63 -10.10
CA TYR A 294 -12.33 12.91 -9.60
C TYR A 294 -12.79 14.35 -9.86
N CYS A 295 -11.94 15.34 -9.61
CA CYS A 295 -12.26 16.75 -9.84
C CYS A 295 -12.53 17.04 -11.33
N VAL A 296 -11.70 16.51 -12.23
CA VAL A 296 -11.87 16.65 -13.69
C VAL A 296 -13.18 15.98 -14.13
N ALA A 297 -13.47 14.78 -13.64
CA ALA A 297 -14.72 14.09 -13.93
C ALA A 297 -15.95 14.88 -13.45
N ALA A 298 -15.91 15.43 -12.24
CA ALA A 298 -16.99 16.27 -11.72
C ALA A 298 -17.22 17.50 -12.61
N GLY A 299 -16.15 18.17 -13.05
CA GLY A 299 -16.24 19.28 -14.01
C GLY A 299 -16.86 18.88 -15.34
N LEU A 300 -16.46 17.73 -15.89
CA LEU A 300 -17.04 17.18 -17.13
C LEU A 300 -18.53 16.86 -16.98
N LEU A 301 -18.95 16.31 -15.83
CA LEU A 301 -20.37 16.05 -15.54
C LEU A 301 -21.18 17.35 -15.50
N VAL A 302 -20.67 18.41 -14.88
CA VAL A 302 -21.31 19.73 -14.86
C VAL A 302 -21.46 20.28 -16.28
N VAL A 303 -20.41 20.21 -17.11
CA VAL A 303 -20.47 20.64 -18.52
C VAL A 303 -21.52 19.84 -19.30
N LEU A 304 -21.58 18.52 -19.12
CA LEU A 304 -22.58 17.67 -19.76
C LEU A 304 -24.01 18.06 -19.38
N ILE A 305 -24.25 18.40 -18.10
CA ILE A 305 -25.55 18.87 -17.62
C ILE A 305 -25.89 20.23 -18.24
N LEU A 306 -24.95 21.18 -18.27
CA LEU A 306 -25.17 22.52 -18.83
C LEU A 306 -25.46 22.48 -20.34
N VAL A 307 -24.69 21.68 -21.10
CA VAL A 307 -24.92 21.46 -22.54
C VAL A 307 -26.29 20.83 -22.77
N HIS A 308 -26.69 19.86 -21.95
CA HIS A 308 -27.99 19.21 -22.10
C HIS A 308 -29.17 20.14 -21.80
N SER A 309 -29.01 21.00 -20.80
CA SER A 309 -29.99 22.02 -20.40
C SER A 309 -30.06 23.21 -21.38
N GLY A 310 -29.18 23.27 -22.39
CA GLY A 310 -29.15 24.36 -23.38
C GLY A 310 -28.52 25.66 -22.88
N LEU A 311 -27.90 25.63 -21.68
CA LEU A 311 -27.19 26.75 -21.07
C LEU A 311 -25.78 26.95 -21.66
N LEU A 312 -25.27 25.96 -22.40
CA LEU A 312 -24.00 26.01 -23.09
C LEU A 312 -24.15 25.46 -24.52
N PRO A 313 -23.62 26.13 -25.56
CA PRO A 313 -23.59 25.56 -26.90
C PRO A 313 -22.78 24.26 -26.90
N SER A 314 -23.28 23.23 -27.58
CA SER A 314 -22.55 21.96 -27.70
C SER A 314 -21.19 22.21 -28.37
N PRO A 315 -20.07 21.76 -27.79
CA PRO A 315 -18.74 21.95 -28.40
C PRO A 315 -18.64 21.30 -29.79
N LEU A 316 -19.44 20.25 -30.06
CA LEU A 316 -19.55 19.62 -31.37
C LEU A 316 -20.23 20.51 -32.42
N LEU A 317 -21.19 21.35 -32.03
CA LEU A 317 -21.83 22.31 -32.94
C LEU A 317 -20.90 23.49 -33.25
N PHE A 318 -20.06 23.89 -32.29
CA PHE A 318 -19.10 24.97 -32.50
C PHE A 318 -17.97 24.57 -33.46
N GLY A 319 -17.41 23.35 -33.29
CA GLY A 319 -16.40 22.81 -34.22
C GLY A 319 -16.93 22.60 -35.64
N TRP A 320 -18.19 22.17 -35.79
CA TRP A 320 -18.79 21.99 -37.12
C TRP A 320 -19.06 23.32 -37.83
N ASN A 321 -19.45 24.37 -37.11
CA ASN A 321 -19.63 25.71 -37.67
C ASN A 321 -18.30 26.38 -38.09
N LEU A 322 -17.21 26.10 -37.38
CA LEU A 322 -15.86 26.50 -37.78
C LEU A 322 -15.39 25.76 -39.03
N LEU A 323 -15.57 24.44 -39.10
CA LEU A 323 -15.24 23.64 -40.28
C LEU A 323 -16.08 24.00 -41.51
N ARG A 324 -17.34 24.43 -41.32
CA ARG A 324 -18.19 24.94 -42.42
C ARG A 324 -17.69 26.28 -42.95
N LYS A 325 -17.19 27.17 -42.08
CA LYS A 325 -16.56 28.44 -42.48
C LYS A 325 -15.29 28.24 -43.31
N PHE A 326 -14.51 27.20 -43.02
CA PHE A 326 -13.31 26.86 -43.81
C PHE A 326 -13.58 26.15 -45.15
N LYS A 327 -14.83 25.70 -45.40
CA LYS A 327 -15.23 25.08 -46.68
C LYS A 327 -15.91 26.04 -47.65
N THR A 328 -16.07 27.31 -47.26
CA THR A 328 -16.71 28.38 -48.06
C THR A 328 -15.73 29.48 -48.50
N THR A 329 -14.43 29.20 -48.44
CA THR A 329 -13.34 29.94 -49.12
C THR A 329 -12.62 28.96 -50.01
#